data_AF-A0A930Z431-F1
#
_entry.id   AF-A0A930Z431-F1
#
_cell.length_a   1.000
_cell.length_b   1.000
_cell.length_c   1.000
_cell.angle_alpha   90.00
_cell.angle_beta   90.00
_cell.angle_gamma   90.00
#
_symmetry.space_group_name_H-M   'P 1'
#
loop_
_entity.id
_entity.type
_entity.pdbx_description
1 polymer ?
#
loop_
_entity_poly.entity_id
_entity_poly.type
_entity_poly.pdbx_seq_one_letter_code
_entity_poly.pdbx_strand_id
1 'polypeptide(L)'
;MISDQVAMIRAAGLVTSRYQTWKPAQGVPIRSTVGAPKFWDGEPLVVVPQIAPFGIFGRHLPTDEARRLYLARLDRHGLEILAALAAIARSHPSQPLVVLCFENVNGGQTCHRRWFAEWMQDRHGVEVPELPAPTHDDQPQLPL
;
A
#
# COMPACT_ATOMS: atom_id res chain seq x y z
N MET A 1 -11.35 19.14 8.07
CA MET A 1 -11.78 17.84 7.50
C MET A 1 -10.66 17.14 6.71
N ILE A 2 -10.27 17.59 5.51
CA ILE A 2 -9.16 16.96 4.75
C ILE A 2 -7.81 17.13 5.46
N SER A 3 -7.52 18.34 5.96
CA SER A 3 -6.28 18.62 6.71
C SER A 3 -6.12 17.69 7.92
N ASP A 4 -7.20 17.42 8.65
CA ASP A 4 -7.19 16.55 9.83
C ASP A 4 -6.95 15.08 9.45
N GLN A 5 -7.55 14.62 8.35
CA GLN A 5 -7.30 13.27 7.82
C GLN A 5 -5.83 13.09 7.44
N VAL A 6 -5.26 14.05 6.72
CA VAL A 6 -3.85 14.02 6.31
C VAL A 6 -2.92 14.04 7.53
N ALA A 7 -3.18 14.91 8.51
CA ALA A 7 -2.37 14.99 9.73
C ALA A 7 -2.38 13.66 10.49
N MET A 8 -3.52 13.01 10.57
CA MET A 8 -3.66 11.74 11.26
C MET A 8 -2.99 10.58 10.52
N ILE A 9 -3.09 10.55 9.18
CA ILE A 9 -2.35 9.56 8.36
C ILE A 9 -0.84 9.72 8.57
N ARG A 10 -0.33 10.97 8.58
CA ARG A 10 1.08 11.24 8.88
C ARG A 10 1.49 10.76 10.27
N ALA A 11 0.66 11.06 11.28
CA ALA A 11 0.95 10.69 12.66
C ALA A 11 0.97 9.18 12.89
N ALA A 12 0.10 8.42 12.21
CA ALA A 12 0.12 6.96 12.26
C ALA A 12 1.35 6.37 11.56
N GLY A 13 1.85 7.04 10.51
CA GLY A 13 2.82 6.49 9.58
C GLY A 13 2.13 5.65 8.51
N LEU A 14 2.46 5.93 7.24
CA LEU A 14 1.97 5.20 6.08
C LEU A 14 3.18 4.70 5.31
N VAL A 15 3.26 3.40 5.07
CA VAL A 15 4.39 2.75 4.41
C VAL A 15 3.91 1.74 3.38
N THR A 16 4.81 1.29 2.51
CA THR A 16 4.55 0.23 1.53
C THR A 16 5.43 -0.98 1.79
N SER A 17 4.95 -2.17 1.45
CA SER A 17 5.72 -3.41 1.49
C SER A 17 5.13 -4.43 0.52
N ARG A 18 5.79 -5.58 0.38
CA ARG A 18 5.21 -6.72 -0.34
C ARG A 18 4.67 -7.76 0.63
N TYR A 19 3.64 -8.49 0.19
CA TYR A 19 3.01 -9.55 0.98
C TYR A 19 4.01 -10.56 1.54
N GLN A 20 5.00 -10.95 0.73
CA GLN A 20 5.96 -12.01 1.06
C GLN A 20 6.92 -11.64 2.20
N THR A 21 7.04 -10.37 2.54
CA THR A 21 8.03 -9.89 3.53
C THR A 21 7.40 -9.14 4.68
N TRP A 22 6.07 -8.97 4.66
CA TRP A 22 5.37 -8.30 5.73
C TRP A 22 5.36 -9.17 6.99
N LYS A 23 5.55 -8.54 8.16
CA LYS A 23 5.46 -9.16 9.49
C LYS A 23 4.41 -8.40 10.33
N PRO A 24 3.64 -9.06 11.22
CA PRO A 24 2.63 -8.40 12.06
C PRO A 24 3.14 -7.20 12.86
N ALA A 25 4.39 -7.25 13.35
CA ALA A 25 5.02 -6.16 14.08
C ALA A 25 5.24 -4.88 13.24
N GLN A 26 5.11 -4.95 11.91
CA GLN A 26 5.27 -3.81 11.02
C GLN A 26 4.01 -2.97 10.89
N GLY A 27 2.88 -3.37 11.50
CA GLY A 27 1.64 -2.59 11.51
C GLY A 27 0.53 -3.17 10.64
N VAL A 28 -0.53 -2.38 10.45
CA VAL A 28 -1.81 -2.84 9.90
C VAL A 28 -1.68 -3.17 8.41
N PRO A 29 -1.94 -4.42 7.98
CA PRO A 29 -1.79 -4.81 6.59
C PRO A 29 -2.99 -4.35 5.74
N ILE A 30 -2.76 -3.37 4.86
CA ILE A 30 -3.75 -2.84 3.93
C ILE A 30 -3.61 -3.53 2.57
N ARG A 31 -4.67 -4.18 2.13
CA ARG A 31 -4.74 -4.79 0.80
C ARG A 31 -4.94 -3.74 -0.28
N SER A 32 -3.98 -3.63 -1.19
CA SER A 32 -4.06 -2.80 -2.40
C SER A 32 -4.21 -3.61 -3.70
N THR A 33 -4.61 -4.89 -3.63
CA THR A 33 -4.75 -5.77 -4.79
C THR A 33 -6.20 -6.04 -5.18
N VAL A 34 -6.40 -6.45 -6.43
CA VAL A 34 -7.67 -7.01 -6.90
C VAL A 34 -7.79 -8.43 -6.35
N GLY A 35 -8.62 -8.61 -5.32
CA GLY A 35 -8.74 -9.88 -4.59
C GLY A 35 -7.65 -10.07 -3.53
N ALA A 36 -7.84 -11.09 -2.68
CA ALA A 36 -6.90 -11.46 -1.62
C ALA A 36 -5.76 -12.36 -2.16
N PRO A 37 -4.57 -12.35 -1.53
CA PRO A 37 -3.54 -13.35 -1.82
C PRO A 37 -4.03 -14.74 -1.46
N LYS A 38 -3.86 -15.72 -2.36
CA LYS A 38 -4.27 -17.12 -2.11
C LYS A 38 -3.46 -17.79 -1.00
N PHE A 39 -2.22 -17.35 -0.78
CA PHE A 39 -1.30 -17.88 0.22
C PHE A 39 -1.39 -17.13 1.56
N TRP A 40 -2.32 -16.18 1.71
CA TRP A 40 -2.37 -15.37 2.92
C TRP A 40 -2.98 -16.15 4.09
N ASP A 41 -2.16 -16.46 5.07
CA ASP A 41 -2.51 -17.10 6.34
C ASP A 41 -2.28 -16.18 7.55
N GLY A 42 -1.87 -14.93 7.31
CA GLY A 42 -1.61 -13.91 8.34
C GLY A 42 -2.87 -13.20 8.85
N GLU A 43 -2.65 -12.08 9.55
CA GLU A 43 -3.71 -11.22 10.10
C GLU A 43 -4.74 -10.79 9.05
N PRO A 44 -6.02 -10.57 9.43
CA PRO A 44 -7.04 -10.09 8.51
C PRO A 44 -6.60 -8.82 7.77
N LEU A 45 -6.60 -8.90 6.43
CA LEU A 45 -6.28 -7.75 5.59
C LEU A 45 -7.37 -6.69 5.67
N VAL A 46 -7.00 -5.46 6.02
CA VAL A 46 -7.90 -4.31 5.89
C VAL A 46 -7.97 -3.92 4.42
N VAL A 47 -9.18 -3.74 3.89
CA VAL A 47 -9.38 -3.50 2.45
C VAL A 47 -9.71 -2.04 2.19
N VAL A 48 -8.90 -1.39 1.36
CA VAL A 48 -9.19 -0.06 0.80
C VAL A 48 -9.32 -0.23 -0.73
N PRO A 49 -10.52 -0.50 -1.26
CA PRO A 49 -10.68 -0.86 -2.68
C PRO A 49 -10.33 0.28 -3.65
N GLN A 50 -10.33 1.53 -3.18
CA GLN A 50 -10.00 2.71 -3.98
C GLN A 50 -8.53 2.73 -4.40
N ILE A 51 -7.62 2.19 -3.58
CA ILE A 51 -6.18 2.11 -3.90
C ILE A 51 -5.82 0.86 -4.72
N ALA A 52 -6.75 -0.08 -4.91
CA ALA A 52 -6.51 -1.23 -5.76
C ALA A 52 -6.45 -0.83 -7.26
N PRO A 53 -5.64 -1.52 -8.08
CA PRO A 53 -5.37 -1.15 -9.47
C PRO A 53 -6.50 -1.55 -10.44
N PHE A 54 -7.76 -1.35 -10.05
CA PHE A 54 -8.90 -1.59 -10.93
C PHE A 54 -8.80 -0.73 -12.19
N GLY A 55 -9.10 -1.34 -13.34
CA GLY A 55 -8.99 -0.69 -14.66
C GLY A 55 -7.64 -0.84 -15.34
N ILE A 56 -6.57 -1.20 -14.61
CA ILE A 56 -5.26 -1.57 -15.19
C ILE A 56 -4.87 -3.04 -14.93
N PHE A 57 -5.41 -3.65 -13.86
CA PHE A 57 -5.13 -5.05 -13.52
C PHE A 57 -5.48 -6.01 -14.66
N GLY A 58 -4.55 -6.93 -14.97
CA GLY A 58 -4.70 -7.94 -16.03
C GLY A 58 -4.60 -7.40 -17.47
N ARG A 59 -4.27 -6.11 -17.65
CA ARG A 59 -4.12 -5.49 -18.97
C ARG A 59 -2.64 -5.37 -19.34
N HIS A 60 -2.32 -5.66 -20.59
CA HIS A 60 -0.98 -5.47 -21.17
C HIS A 60 -0.84 -4.03 -21.67
N LEU A 61 -0.65 -3.09 -20.74
CA LEU A 61 -0.46 -1.67 -21.04
C LEU A 61 1.02 -1.30 -20.91
N PRO A 62 1.53 -0.35 -21.73
CA PRO A 62 2.80 0.31 -21.44
C PRO A 62 2.79 0.92 -20.03
N THR A 63 3.93 0.89 -19.34
CA THR A 63 4.08 1.35 -17.95
C THR A 63 3.55 2.75 -17.72
N ASP A 64 3.88 3.70 -18.59
CA ASP A 64 3.45 5.10 -18.44
C ASP A 64 1.94 5.27 -18.56
N GLU A 65 1.32 4.49 -19.45
CA GLU A 65 -0.14 4.50 -19.61
C GLU A 65 -0.84 3.86 -18.40
N ALA A 66 -0.30 2.74 -17.89
CA ALA A 66 -0.79 2.13 -16.66
C ALA A 66 -0.68 3.09 -15.46
N ARG A 67 0.45 3.78 -15.32
CA ARG A 67 0.66 4.80 -14.28
C ARG A 67 -0.35 5.93 -14.41
N ARG A 68 -0.50 6.51 -15.60
CA ARG A 68 -1.45 7.61 -15.86
C ARG A 68 -2.89 7.23 -15.50
N LEU A 69 -3.35 6.06 -15.93
CA LEU A 69 -4.71 5.57 -15.62
C LEU A 69 -4.90 5.31 -14.13
N TYR A 70 -3.88 4.76 -13.45
CA TYR A 70 -3.93 4.53 -12.02
C TYR A 70 -3.98 5.84 -11.21
N LEU A 71 -3.14 6.83 -11.55
CA LEU A 71 -3.18 8.14 -10.89
C LEU A 71 -4.52 8.84 -11.09
N ALA A 72 -5.11 8.78 -12.29
CA ALA A 72 -6.44 9.31 -12.54
C ALA A 72 -7.54 8.62 -11.71
N ARG A 73 -7.37 7.33 -11.41
CA ARG A 73 -8.23 6.61 -10.46
C ARG A 73 -8.07 7.13 -9.04
N LEU A 74 -6.83 7.31 -8.57
CA LEU A 74 -6.58 7.86 -7.24
C LEU A 74 -7.17 9.27 -7.09
N ASP A 75 -7.01 10.13 -8.08
CA ASP A 75 -7.59 11.48 -8.09
C ASP A 75 -9.12 11.44 -7.97
N ARG A 76 -9.78 10.51 -8.67
CA ARG A 76 -11.24 10.35 -8.60
C ARG A 76 -11.73 9.95 -7.21
N HIS A 77 -10.93 9.16 -6.49
CA HIS A 77 -11.30 8.59 -5.19
C HIS A 77 -10.57 9.23 -4.00
N GLY A 78 -9.85 10.34 -4.21
CA GLY A 78 -8.91 10.87 -3.23
C GLY A 78 -9.51 11.12 -1.84
N LEU A 79 -10.72 11.70 -1.79
CA LEU A 79 -11.42 11.94 -0.52
C LEU A 79 -11.82 10.65 0.19
N GLU A 80 -12.27 9.64 -0.55
CA GLU A 80 -12.63 8.33 0.00
C GLU A 80 -11.39 7.61 0.55
N ILE A 81 -10.26 7.70 -0.17
CA ILE A 81 -8.97 7.13 0.24
C ILE A 81 -8.53 7.76 1.56
N LEU A 82 -8.51 9.10 1.65
CA LEU A 82 -8.11 9.81 2.86
C LEU A 82 -9.04 9.50 4.04
N ALA A 83 -10.35 9.44 3.82
CA ALA A 83 -11.32 9.08 4.85
C ALA A 83 -11.10 7.65 5.37
N ALA A 84 -10.87 6.69 4.47
CA ALA A 84 -10.64 5.30 4.83
C ALA A 84 -9.33 5.13 5.61
N LEU A 85 -8.21 5.66 5.11
CA LEU A 85 -6.92 5.58 5.78
C LEU A 85 -6.95 6.27 7.15
N ALA A 86 -7.57 7.43 7.24
CA ALA A 86 -7.78 8.14 8.51
C ALA A 86 -8.62 7.32 9.51
N ALA A 87 -9.67 6.63 9.04
CA ALA A 87 -10.48 5.76 9.89
C ALA A 87 -9.67 4.56 10.41
N ILE A 88 -8.85 3.93 9.56
CA ILE A 88 -7.99 2.82 9.97
C ILE A 88 -6.95 3.29 10.99
N ALA A 89 -6.31 4.44 10.75
CA ALA A 89 -5.38 5.05 11.70
C ALA A 89 -6.01 5.28 13.08
N ARG A 90 -7.28 5.71 13.16
CA ARG A 90 -7.99 5.87 14.44
C ARG A 90 -8.27 4.54 15.13
N SER A 91 -8.65 3.52 14.38
CA SER A 91 -8.99 2.20 14.92
C SER A 91 -7.75 1.42 15.38
N HIS A 92 -6.57 1.79 14.89
CA HIS A 92 -5.30 1.15 15.20
C HIS A 92 -4.25 2.18 15.68
N PRO A 93 -4.49 2.84 16.83
CA PRO A 93 -3.55 3.83 17.35
C PRO A 93 -2.17 3.20 17.57
N SER A 94 -1.12 3.97 17.27
CA SER A 94 0.29 3.56 17.41
C SER A 94 0.75 2.43 16.47
N GLN A 95 -0.05 2.02 15.49
CA GLN A 95 0.36 1.09 14.46
C GLN A 95 0.42 1.80 13.10
N PRO A 96 1.54 1.70 12.37
CA PRO A 96 1.61 2.23 11.02
C PRO A 96 0.70 1.45 10.09
N LEU A 97 0.29 2.11 9.02
CA LEU A 97 -0.52 1.54 7.95
C LEU A 97 0.40 1.02 6.85
N VAL A 98 0.31 -0.26 6.51
CA VAL A 98 1.21 -0.89 5.54
C VAL A 98 0.44 -1.27 4.27
N VAL A 99 0.66 -0.55 3.19
CA VAL A 99 0.05 -0.83 1.88
C VAL A 99 0.80 -1.97 1.19
N LEU A 100 0.12 -3.10 1.01
CA LEU A 100 0.71 -4.34 0.51
C LEU A 100 0.38 -4.62 -0.96
N CYS A 101 1.38 -5.12 -1.68
CA CYS A 101 1.22 -5.71 -3.02
C CYS A 101 2.20 -6.89 -3.24
N PHE A 102 2.31 -7.46 -4.45
CA PHE A 102 3.10 -8.67 -4.70
C PHE A 102 4.52 -8.41 -5.20
N GLU A 103 4.68 -7.37 -6.02
CA GLU A 103 5.88 -7.11 -6.81
C GLU A 103 7.07 -6.76 -5.91
N ASN A 104 8.26 -7.20 -6.29
CA ASN A 104 9.52 -6.85 -5.66
C ASN A 104 10.07 -5.55 -6.25
N VAL A 105 9.61 -4.41 -5.73
CA VAL A 105 10.08 -3.10 -6.19
C VAL A 105 11.54 -2.82 -5.81
N ASN A 106 12.04 -3.44 -4.74
CA ASN A 106 13.46 -3.38 -4.37
C ASN A 106 14.33 -4.21 -5.33
N GLY A 107 13.73 -5.16 -6.05
CA GLY A 107 14.34 -5.89 -7.16
C GLY A 107 14.10 -5.27 -8.53
N GLY A 108 13.65 -4.01 -8.61
CA GLY A 108 13.44 -3.28 -9.87
C GLY A 108 12.10 -3.52 -10.57
N GLN A 109 11.17 -4.27 -9.96
CA GLN A 109 9.84 -4.42 -10.54
C GLN A 109 9.02 -3.14 -10.40
N THR A 110 8.20 -2.86 -11.42
CA THR A 110 7.22 -1.77 -11.39
C THR A 110 5.96 -2.21 -10.67
N CYS A 111 5.39 -1.37 -9.80
CA CYS A 111 4.19 -1.69 -9.02
C CYS A 111 3.36 -0.43 -8.76
N HIS A 112 2.03 -0.58 -8.75
CA HIS A 112 1.12 0.54 -8.46
C HIS A 112 1.28 1.11 -7.06
N ARG A 113 1.78 0.33 -6.08
CA ARG A 113 1.98 0.85 -4.71
C ARG A 113 3.02 1.97 -4.65
N ARG A 114 4.00 1.99 -5.56
CA ARG A 114 4.95 3.11 -5.67
C ARG A 114 4.29 4.35 -6.28
N TRP A 115 3.45 4.18 -7.29
CA TRP A 115 2.67 5.29 -7.84
C TRP A 115 1.68 5.84 -6.82
N PHE A 116 1.13 5.01 -5.95
CA PHE A 116 0.32 5.44 -4.80
C PHE A 116 1.15 6.27 -3.80
N ALA A 117 2.36 5.81 -3.47
CA ALA A 117 3.28 6.55 -2.61
C ALA A 117 3.62 7.93 -3.20
N GLU A 118 3.97 7.98 -4.49
CA GLU A 118 4.20 9.23 -5.23
C GLU A 118 2.96 10.14 -5.17
N TRP A 119 1.76 9.60 -5.42
CA TRP A 119 0.53 10.37 -5.37
C TRP A 119 0.24 10.96 -3.98
N MET A 120 0.47 10.20 -2.90
CA MET A 120 0.33 10.69 -1.52
C MET A 120 1.29 11.84 -1.24
N GLN A 121 2.54 11.73 -1.72
CA GLN A 121 3.53 12.78 -1.58
C GLN A 121 3.16 14.02 -2.41
N ASP A 122 2.87 13.85 -3.70
CA ASP A 122 2.62 14.96 -4.63
C ASP A 122 1.33 15.72 -4.29
N ARG A 123 0.26 15.02 -3.91
CA ARG A 123 -1.06 15.63 -3.67
C ARG A 123 -1.28 16.08 -2.24
N HIS A 124 -0.66 15.39 -1.28
CA HIS A 124 -0.96 15.57 0.15
C HIS A 124 0.28 15.80 1.00
N GLY A 125 1.47 15.77 0.39
CA GLY A 125 2.77 15.94 1.05
C GLY A 125 3.15 14.79 1.98
N VAL A 126 2.44 13.66 1.94
CA VAL A 126 2.64 12.52 2.86
C VAL A 126 3.65 11.57 2.26
N GLU A 127 4.79 11.42 2.93
CA GLU A 127 5.80 10.45 2.54
C GLU A 127 5.32 9.03 2.83
N VAL A 128 5.52 8.13 1.87
CA VAL A 128 5.15 6.72 1.99
C VAL A 128 6.33 5.85 1.60
N PRO A 129 7.29 5.61 2.51
CA PRO A 129 8.48 4.84 2.19
C PRO A 129 8.15 3.36 1.98
N GLU A 130 8.92 2.69 1.12
CA GLU A 130 8.91 1.23 1.01
C GLU A 130 9.77 0.66 2.14
N LEU A 131 9.22 -0.28 2.90
CA LEU A 131 9.97 -1.00 3.93
C LEU A 131 11.12 -1.78 3.28
N PRO A 132 12.30 -1.83 3.91
CA PRO A 132 13.42 -2.59 3.39
C PRO A 132 13.04 -4.06 3.26
N ALA A 133 13.58 -4.71 2.23
CA ALA A 133 13.50 -6.17 2.17
C ALA A 133 14.20 -6.74 3.42
N PRO A 134 13.64 -7.79 4.06
CA PRO A 134 14.34 -8.50 5.12
C PRO A 134 15.71 -8.93 4.61
N THR A 135 16.75 -8.66 5.40
CA THR A 135 18.10 -9.17 5.13
C THR A 135 18.10 -10.70 5.25
N HIS A 136 19.11 -11.39 4.70
CA HIS A 136 19.14 -12.87 4.70
C HIS A 136 18.93 -13.50 6.09
N ASP A 137 19.31 -12.80 7.17
CA ASP A 137 19.14 -13.25 8.56
C ASP A 137 17.69 -13.23 9.07
N ASP A 138 16.76 -12.63 8.33
CA ASP A 138 15.36 -12.42 8.74
C ASP A 138 14.37 -13.42 8.13
N GLN A 139 14.84 -14.38 7.32
CA GLN A 139 14.00 -15.38 6.67
C GLN A 139 13.92 -16.68 7.50
N PRO A 140 12.71 -17.17 7.82
CA PRO A 140 12.58 -18.55 8.26
C PRO A 140 13.10 -19.46 7.13
N GLN A 141 14.08 -20.31 7.45
CA GLN A 141 14.55 -21.34 6.53
C GLN A 141 13.38 -22.25 6.16
N LEU A 142 12.90 -22.16 4.92
CA LEU A 142 11.99 -23.16 4.37
C LEU A 142 12.78 -24.48 4.24
N PRO A 143 12.28 -25.60 4.81
CA PRO A 143 12.90 -26.89 4.56
C PRO A 143 12.78 -27.25 3.06
N LEU A 144 13.86 -27.83 2.53
CA LEU A 144 14.00 -28.33 1.16
C LEU A 144 12.93 -29.36 0.79
#